data_AF-A0A9D9QDU4-F1
#
_entry.id   AF-A0A9D9QDU4-F1
#
_cell.length_a   1.000
_cell.length_b   1.000
_cell.length_c   1.000
_cell.angle_alpha   90.00
_cell.angle_beta   90.00
_cell.angle_gamma   90.00
#
_symmetry.space_group_name_H-M   'P 1'
#
loop_
_entity.id
_entity.type
_entity.pdbx_description
1 polymer ?
#
loop_
_entity_poly.entity_id
_entity_poly.type
_entity_poly.pdbx_seq_one_letter_code
_entity_poly.pdbx_strand_id
1 'polypeptide(L)'
;MNRPLIAAAYLLLLASTPLCAQQERDLMLHADFDSLTVRETFPKSANGIEKAAITIGRQILGHNYYNPPNVLFLRQAVREIGPVRGILATSDRLLRASKIGTADYSLPRPPLGIEEGPEAYTPRALTATTLALTNESTGAGVLTATTLALTNGSTGAGTLTATTLALTNGSSRQAPGAVAGAADGIPGADLGPYEREAPGIPSATKNIATDYDFALYLIDNDLKQDALKLVSSPCFTPSDTLSFLRGWANYNLKQLPQARQYFQSIPKESFFYDRSLFYSAAVSAHMGDFTTPVAGLKSYDGPYTELRDLQLSGLALLRDDPEAFKQASGSFAFNDFALQEAEHTLCGIYDSRYVKRAKSPAVAAIASAIIPGAGKIYAGKLGEGVSAFLLTGVFGAITAEHWVKDGPANWKTIVPGLLGAFLYIGNIYGSYMSVSIYNSNLKDAQDTAVLYNIHIPLRSVFK
;
A
#
# COMPACT_ATOMS: atom_id res chain seq x y z
N MET A 1 -43.41 -17.60 -39.86
CA MET A 1 -42.32 -16.82 -40.47
C MET A 1 -41.99 -15.66 -39.55
N ASN A 2 -40.80 -15.64 -38.94
CA ASN A 2 -40.19 -14.47 -38.27
C ASN A 2 -38.67 -14.73 -38.14
N ARG A 3 -37.98 -14.78 -39.29
CA ARG A 3 -36.52 -14.91 -39.37
C ARG A 3 -35.70 -13.63 -39.04
N PRO A 4 -36.23 -12.39 -39.03
CA PRO A 4 -35.36 -11.22 -38.84
C PRO A 4 -34.91 -10.99 -37.39
N LEU A 5 -35.70 -11.42 -36.39
CA LEU A 5 -35.35 -11.26 -34.95
C LEU A 5 -34.20 -12.18 -34.51
N ILE A 6 -34.17 -13.42 -35.03
CA ILE A 6 -33.09 -14.38 -34.77
C ILE A 6 -31.79 -13.90 -35.43
N ALA A 7 -31.87 -13.32 -36.64
CA ALA A 7 -30.72 -12.76 -37.32
C ALA A 7 -30.13 -11.54 -36.59
N ALA A 8 -30.98 -10.66 -36.03
CA ALA A 8 -30.53 -9.52 -35.24
C ALA A 8 -29.86 -9.94 -33.92
N ALA A 9 -30.41 -10.96 -33.23
CA ALA A 9 -29.80 -11.53 -32.04
C ALA A 9 -28.47 -12.25 -32.33
N TYR A 10 -28.37 -12.98 -33.46
CA TYR A 10 -27.12 -13.60 -33.90
C TYR A 10 -26.06 -12.57 -34.33
N LEU A 11 -26.46 -11.49 -34.99
CA LEU A 11 -25.56 -10.38 -35.35
C LEU A 11 -25.02 -9.65 -34.11
N LEU A 12 -25.84 -9.45 -33.08
CA LEU A 12 -25.41 -8.90 -31.79
C LEU A 12 -24.53 -9.88 -30.99
N LEU A 13 -24.78 -11.20 -31.09
CA LEU A 13 -23.95 -12.22 -30.46
C LEU A 13 -22.57 -12.32 -31.12
N LEU A 14 -22.50 -12.27 -32.46
CA LEU A 14 -21.25 -12.29 -33.24
C LEU A 14 -20.40 -11.04 -32.98
N ALA A 15 -21.04 -9.87 -32.81
CA ALA A 15 -20.38 -8.63 -32.42
C ALA A 15 -19.80 -8.65 -30.97
N SER A 16 -20.20 -9.62 -30.14
CA SER A 16 -19.76 -9.75 -28.75
C SER A 16 -18.73 -10.87 -28.50
N THR A 17 -18.28 -11.56 -29.55
CA THR A 17 -17.18 -12.55 -29.43
C THR A 17 -15.81 -11.85 -29.53
N PRO A 18 -14.85 -12.14 -28.62
CA PRO A 18 -13.58 -11.42 -28.55
C PRO A 18 -12.60 -11.72 -29.70
N LEU A 19 -12.96 -12.56 -30.67
CA LEU A 19 -12.11 -12.92 -31.80
C LEU A 19 -12.29 -12.04 -33.04
N CYS A 20 -13.50 -11.53 -33.31
CA CYS A 20 -13.73 -10.67 -34.49
C CYS A 20 -13.25 -9.22 -34.26
N ALA A 21 -13.33 -8.72 -33.02
CA ALA A 21 -12.86 -7.39 -32.64
C ALA A 21 -11.33 -7.25 -32.59
N GLN A 22 -10.57 -8.35 -32.74
CA GLN A 22 -9.11 -8.33 -32.77
C GLN A 22 -8.59 -8.26 -34.21
N GLN A 23 -9.24 -8.95 -35.14
CA GLN A 23 -8.85 -8.98 -36.55
C GLN A 23 -9.26 -7.71 -37.32
N GLU A 24 -10.40 -7.08 -36.99
CA GLU A 24 -10.74 -5.74 -37.52
C GLU A 24 -9.93 -4.62 -36.86
N ARG A 25 -9.44 -4.80 -35.62
CA ARG A 25 -8.53 -3.84 -34.98
C ARG A 25 -7.16 -3.82 -35.66
N ASP A 26 -6.62 -4.98 -36.03
CA ASP A 26 -5.34 -5.07 -36.72
C ASP A 26 -5.43 -4.59 -38.19
N LEU A 27 -6.60 -4.70 -38.84
CA LEU A 27 -6.84 -4.17 -40.18
C LEU A 27 -7.18 -2.66 -40.20
N MET A 28 -7.83 -2.12 -39.17
CA MET A 28 -8.07 -0.66 -39.03
C MET A 28 -6.83 0.11 -38.58
N LEU A 29 -5.90 -0.51 -37.82
CA LEU A 29 -4.65 0.12 -37.38
C LEU A 29 -3.68 0.46 -38.53
N HIS A 30 -3.85 -0.13 -39.71
CA HIS A 30 -3.04 0.17 -40.89
C HIS A 30 -3.71 1.05 -41.95
N ALA A 31 -5.04 1.23 -41.90
CA ALA A 31 -5.78 1.92 -42.97
C ALA A 31 -6.19 3.37 -42.64
N ASP A 32 -6.03 3.85 -41.40
CA ASP A 32 -6.63 5.14 -41.00
C ASP A 32 -5.71 6.07 -40.18
N PHE A 33 -4.40 5.93 -40.32
CA PHE A 33 -3.43 6.79 -39.64
C PHE A 33 -3.41 8.24 -40.20
N ASP A 34 -3.94 8.46 -41.40
CA ASP A 34 -3.88 9.75 -42.11
C ASP A 34 -5.18 10.58 -42.04
N SER A 35 -6.31 10.04 -41.59
CA SER A 35 -7.61 10.73 -41.74
C SER A 35 -8.29 11.22 -40.44
N LEU A 36 -7.79 10.86 -39.26
CA LEU A 36 -8.34 11.29 -37.97
C LEU A 36 -7.51 12.37 -37.26
N THR A 37 -7.07 13.40 -38.00
CA THR A 37 -6.76 14.70 -37.37
C THR A 37 -8.05 15.46 -37.07
N VAL A 38 -8.77 15.02 -36.03
CA VAL A 38 -9.66 15.92 -35.30
C VAL A 38 -8.78 17.05 -34.76
N ARG A 39 -9.13 18.32 -35.01
CA ARG A 39 -8.40 19.49 -34.53
C ARG A 39 -8.29 19.46 -32.99
N GLU A 40 -7.20 18.90 -32.49
CA GLU A 40 -6.85 18.88 -31.07
C GLU A 40 -6.40 20.29 -30.64
N THR A 41 -7.21 21.00 -29.87
CA THR A 41 -6.79 22.26 -29.25
C THR A 41 -5.97 21.96 -28.00
N PHE A 42 -4.66 21.83 -28.18
CA PHE A 42 -3.70 21.92 -27.07
C PHE A 42 -3.61 23.38 -26.58
N PRO A 43 -3.27 23.62 -25.29
CA PRO A 43 -2.86 24.94 -24.85
C PRO A 43 -1.73 25.45 -25.76
N LYS A 44 -1.80 26.70 -26.21
CA LYS A 44 -0.79 27.27 -27.14
C LYS A 44 0.64 27.23 -26.56
N SER A 45 0.77 27.16 -25.25
CA SER A 45 2.03 27.06 -24.51
C SER A 45 2.56 25.63 -24.33
N ALA A 46 1.78 24.59 -24.67
CA ALA A 46 2.15 23.21 -24.40
C ALA A 46 3.28 22.77 -25.34
N ASN A 47 4.42 22.37 -24.77
CA ASN A 47 5.53 21.80 -25.55
C ASN A 47 5.22 20.34 -25.95
N GLY A 48 6.05 19.75 -26.82
CA GLY A 48 5.81 18.40 -27.36
C GLY A 48 5.70 17.30 -26.29
N ILE A 49 6.39 17.47 -25.16
CA ILE A 49 6.35 16.53 -24.03
C ILE A 49 5.02 16.65 -23.27
N GLU A 50 4.54 17.87 -23.06
CA GLU A 50 3.25 18.12 -22.40
C GLU A 50 2.08 17.61 -23.23
N LYS A 51 2.14 17.78 -24.56
CA LYS A 51 1.15 17.21 -25.47
C LYS A 51 1.14 15.68 -25.39
N ALA A 52 2.31 15.04 -25.45
CA ALA A 52 2.43 13.59 -25.36
C ALA A 52 1.93 13.04 -24.00
N ALA A 53 2.27 13.70 -22.88
CA ALA A 53 1.82 13.30 -21.55
C ALA A 53 0.29 13.45 -21.38
N ILE A 54 -0.31 14.51 -21.93
CA ILE A 54 -1.77 14.72 -21.93
C ILE A 54 -2.48 13.64 -22.77
N THR A 55 -1.93 13.31 -23.94
CA THR A 55 -2.50 12.27 -24.82
C THR A 55 -2.42 10.89 -24.18
N ILE A 56 -1.26 10.52 -23.62
CA ILE A 56 -1.05 9.23 -22.93
C ILE A 56 -1.93 9.13 -21.68
N GLY A 57 -2.03 10.21 -20.88
CA GLY A 57 -2.90 10.25 -19.70
C GLY A 57 -4.38 10.03 -20.03
N ARG A 58 -4.86 10.58 -21.15
CA ARG A 58 -6.24 10.38 -21.62
C ARG A 58 -6.48 8.97 -22.19
N GLN A 59 -5.50 8.40 -22.87
CA GLN A 59 -5.59 7.03 -23.41
C GLN A 59 -5.58 5.96 -22.31
N ILE A 60 -4.81 6.16 -21.24
CA ILE A 60 -4.69 5.17 -20.15
C ILE A 60 -5.87 5.23 -19.17
N LEU A 61 -6.37 6.42 -18.85
CA LEU A 61 -7.34 6.58 -17.76
C LEU A 61 -8.81 6.54 -18.19
N GLY A 62 -9.09 6.49 -19.49
CA GLY A 62 -10.43 6.72 -20.01
C GLY A 62 -10.90 8.15 -19.71
N HIS A 63 -11.84 8.66 -20.50
CA HIS A 63 -12.30 10.04 -20.32
C HIS A 63 -12.78 10.32 -18.89
N ASN A 64 -12.18 11.34 -18.28
CA ASN A 64 -12.60 12.09 -17.08
C ASN A 64 -12.22 11.59 -15.67
N TYR A 65 -11.12 10.85 -15.48
CA TYR A 65 -10.47 10.80 -14.17
C TYR A 65 -9.08 11.43 -14.20
N TYR A 66 -9.04 12.71 -13.83
CA TYR A 66 -7.82 13.44 -13.49
C TYR A 66 -7.30 12.91 -12.15
N ASN A 67 -6.15 12.23 -12.14
CA ASN A 67 -5.44 11.92 -10.90
C ASN A 67 -4.03 12.54 -10.93
N PRO A 68 -3.79 13.68 -10.25
CA PRO A 68 -2.53 14.43 -10.33
C PRO A 68 -1.23 13.69 -9.93
N PRO A 69 -1.21 12.66 -9.04
CA PRO A 69 0.04 12.01 -8.63
C PRO A 69 0.77 11.30 -9.78
N ASN A 70 0.03 10.66 -10.69
CA ASN A 70 0.61 9.83 -11.75
C ASN A 70 1.34 10.65 -12.81
N VAL A 71 0.91 11.89 -13.05
CA VAL A 71 1.56 12.79 -14.00
C VAL A 71 2.88 13.31 -13.45
N LEU A 72 3.00 13.54 -12.15
CA LEU A 72 4.27 13.95 -11.53
C LEU A 72 5.32 12.85 -11.63
N PHE A 73 4.95 11.59 -11.36
CA PHE A 73 5.86 10.46 -11.54
C PHE A 73 6.27 10.25 -13.01
N LEU A 74 5.32 10.39 -13.94
CA LEU A 74 5.60 10.28 -15.36
C LEU A 74 6.50 11.42 -15.85
N ARG A 75 6.25 12.66 -15.40
CA ARG A 75 7.03 13.86 -15.74
C ARG A 75 8.45 13.77 -15.20
N GLN A 76 8.61 13.25 -13.98
CA GLN A 76 9.91 12.98 -13.38
C GLN A 76 10.66 11.89 -14.16
N ALA A 77 10.00 10.77 -14.47
CA ALA A 77 10.61 9.66 -15.23
C ALA A 77 11.05 10.07 -16.65
N VAL A 78 10.23 10.85 -17.37
CA VAL A 78 10.61 11.37 -18.70
C VAL A 78 11.76 12.38 -18.60
N ARG A 79 11.83 13.18 -17.54
CA ARG A 79 12.93 14.13 -17.31
C ARG A 79 14.25 13.42 -17.00
N GLU A 80 14.20 12.32 -16.26
CA GLU A 80 15.40 11.58 -15.82
C GLU A 80 15.91 10.59 -16.88
N ILE A 81 15.01 9.97 -17.66
CA ILE A 81 15.34 8.82 -18.53
C ILE A 81 15.26 9.19 -20.02
N GLY A 82 14.60 10.31 -20.37
CA GLY A 82 14.28 10.67 -21.75
C GLY A 82 13.05 9.93 -22.30
N PRO A 83 12.63 10.21 -23.54
CA PRO A 83 11.44 9.61 -24.13
C PRO A 83 11.65 8.11 -24.39
N VAL A 84 10.96 7.26 -23.64
CA VAL A 84 11.00 5.79 -23.80
C VAL A 84 9.98 5.37 -24.87
N ARG A 85 10.41 4.61 -25.88
CA ARG A 85 9.58 4.18 -27.03
C ARG A 85 8.54 3.09 -26.74
N GLY A 86 8.18 2.87 -25.48
CA GLY A 86 7.10 1.95 -25.11
C GLY A 86 6.98 1.80 -23.60
N ILE A 87 5.77 2.04 -23.07
CA ILE A 87 5.42 1.74 -21.69
C ILE A 87 4.33 0.67 -21.74
N LEU A 88 4.69 -0.58 -21.43
CA LEU A 88 3.73 -1.61 -21.04
C LEU A 88 3.55 -1.48 -19.53
N ALA A 89 2.50 -0.77 -19.12
CA ALA A 89 2.08 -0.72 -17.73
C ALA A 89 1.21 -1.96 -17.44
N THR A 90 1.80 -3.01 -16.89
CA THR A 90 1.01 -4.02 -16.18
C THR A 90 0.72 -3.49 -14.77
N SER A 91 -0.54 -3.53 -14.37
CA SER A 91 -0.99 -3.17 -13.04
C SER A 91 -0.63 -4.26 -12.04
N ASP A 92 0.67 -4.46 -11.78
CA ASP A 92 1.09 -5.14 -10.57
C ASP A 92 2.50 -4.72 -10.14
N ARG A 93 2.67 -4.57 -8.83
CA ARG A 93 3.93 -4.18 -8.18
C ARG A 93 4.99 -5.25 -8.45
N LEU A 94 6.08 -4.89 -9.14
CA LEU A 94 7.49 -5.24 -8.83
C LEU A 94 8.39 -4.85 -10.02
N LEU A 95 8.96 -3.65 -9.98
CA LEU A 95 10.20 -3.38 -10.72
C LEU A 95 11.37 -3.86 -9.85
N ARG A 96 11.70 -5.15 -9.91
CA ARG A 96 13.08 -5.60 -9.66
C ARG A 96 13.85 -5.46 -10.96
N ALA A 97 15.03 -4.88 -10.87
CA ALA A 97 15.99 -4.76 -11.97
C ALA A 97 16.29 -6.15 -12.57
N SER A 98 15.62 -6.49 -13.66
CA SER A 98 16.12 -7.48 -14.60
C SER A 98 17.01 -6.74 -15.60
N LYS A 99 18.30 -7.08 -15.63
CA LYS A 99 19.17 -6.76 -16.76
C LYS A 99 18.60 -7.48 -17.98
N ILE A 100 17.83 -6.76 -18.80
CA ILE A 100 17.51 -7.21 -20.14
C ILE A 100 18.77 -6.95 -20.97
N GLY A 101 19.39 -8.04 -21.44
CA GLY A 101 20.57 -8.00 -22.28
C GLY A 101 20.28 -7.23 -23.56
N THR A 102 21.04 -6.17 -23.80
CA THR A 102 21.12 -5.52 -25.10
C THR A 102 21.89 -6.44 -26.03
N ALA A 103 21.25 -6.85 -27.13
CA ALA A 103 21.92 -7.57 -28.21
C ALA A 103 23.06 -6.72 -28.78
N ASP A 104 24.25 -7.32 -28.85
CA ASP A 104 25.47 -6.76 -29.42
C ASP A 104 25.26 -6.32 -30.88
N TYR A 105 25.47 -5.03 -31.13
CA TYR A 105 25.94 -4.54 -32.43
C TYR A 105 27.13 -3.61 -32.16
N SER A 106 28.32 -4.15 -32.39
CA SER A 106 29.59 -3.43 -32.28
C SER A 106 29.77 -2.51 -33.49
N LEU A 107 29.94 -1.22 -33.23
CA LEU A 107 30.54 -0.28 -34.17
C LEU A 107 31.94 0.10 -33.65
N PRO A 108 32.95 0.23 -34.53
CA PRO A 108 34.31 0.49 -34.09
C PRO A 108 34.45 1.92 -33.57
N ARG A 109 35.01 2.07 -32.36
CA ARG A 109 35.53 3.37 -31.88
C ARG A 109 37.05 3.43 -32.06
N PRO A 110 37.60 4.60 -32.44
CA PRO A 110 39.03 4.81 -32.64
C PRO A 110 39.80 4.90 -31.30
N PRO A 111 41.13 4.72 -31.32
CA PRO A 111 41.92 4.59 -30.11
C PRO A 111 42.21 5.95 -29.49
N LEU A 112 41.97 6.07 -28.18
CA LEU A 112 42.58 7.09 -27.35
C LEU A 112 43.19 6.38 -26.15
N GLY A 113 44.51 6.23 -26.18
CA GLY A 113 45.29 5.78 -25.04
C GLY A 113 45.62 6.96 -24.14
N ILE A 114 45.47 6.78 -22.83
CA ILE A 114 46.21 7.50 -21.77
C ILE A 114 46.41 6.51 -20.62
N GLU A 115 47.58 6.63 -20.00
CA GLU A 115 48.33 5.75 -19.13
C GLU A 115 47.65 5.33 -17.80
N GLU A 116 47.97 4.11 -17.37
CA GLU A 116 47.74 3.60 -16.02
C GLU A 116 48.81 4.12 -15.04
N GLY A 117 48.40 4.40 -13.80
CA GLY A 117 49.29 4.58 -12.64
C GLY A 117 48.55 4.22 -11.34
N PRO A 118 49.25 3.69 -10.30
CA PRO A 118 48.72 2.60 -9.50
C PRO A 118 48.53 2.96 -8.03
N GLU A 119 47.33 2.74 -7.47
CA GLU A 119 47.19 2.45 -6.04
C GLU A 119 46.15 1.35 -5.83
N ALA A 120 46.66 0.16 -5.54
CA ALA A 120 45.92 -1.05 -5.29
C ALA A 120 45.37 -1.05 -3.86
N TYR A 121 44.06 -1.17 -3.72
CA TYR A 121 43.42 -1.60 -2.46
C TYR A 121 42.81 -2.98 -2.67
N THR A 122 43.34 -3.97 -1.95
CA THR A 122 42.94 -5.37 -2.02
C THR A 122 41.55 -5.60 -1.43
N PRO A 123 40.59 -6.23 -2.13
CA PRO A 123 39.36 -6.70 -1.49
C PRO A 123 39.60 -7.99 -0.70
N ARG A 124 39.21 -7.98 0.58
CA ARG A 124 39.14 -9.16 1.44
C ARG A 124 38.08 -10.12 0.90
N ALA A 125 38.48 -11.38 0.72
CA ALA A 125 37.62 -12.49 0.34
C ALA A 125 36.51 -12.72 1.38
N LEU A 126 35.25 -12.73 0.94
CA LEU A 126 34.11 -13.22 1.70
C LEU A 126 33.94 -14.71 1.40
N THR A 127 34.24 -15.53 2.41
CA THR A 127 34.01 -16.97 2.40
C THR A 127 32.50 -17.24 2.44
N ALA A 128 31.94 -17.76 1.35
CA ALA A 128 30.57 -18.26 1.33
C ALA A 128 30.51 -19.64 2.00
N THR A 129 29.92 -19.72 3.18
CA THR A 129 29.59 -21.00 3.81
C THR A 129 28.27 -21.52 3.24
N THR A 130 28.37 -22.47 2.30
CA THR A 130 27.24 -23.25 1.79
C THR A 130 26.87 -24.29 2.83
N LEU A 131 25.73 -24.11 3.52
CA LEU A 131 25.16 -25.10 4.42
C LEU A 131 24.27 -26.05 3.60
N ALA A 132 24.82 -27.23 3.31
CA ALA A 132 24.07 -28.36 2.76
C ALA A 132 23.24 -29.01 3.88
N LEU A 133 21.92 -29.11 3.69
CA LEU A 133 21.05 -29.92 4.54
C LEU A 133 20.96 -31.32 3.94
N THR A 134 21.66 -32.27 4.54
CA THR A 134 21.48 -33.71 4.31
C THR A 134 20.36 -34.23 5.22
N ASN A 135 19.52 -35.07 4.64
CA ASN A 135 18.25 -35.53 5.18
C ASN A 135 18.36 -37.00 5.63
N GLU A 136 18.49 -37.27 6.93
CA GLU A 136 18.28 -38.56 7.63
C GLU A 136 18.09 -38.18 9.12
N SER A 137 17.24 -38.74 9.99
CA SER A 137 16.39 -39.92 10.02
C SER A 137 15.40 -39.79 11.20
N THR A 138 14.29 -40.52 11.10
CA THR A 138 13.52 -41.18 12.19
C THR A 138 13.37 -40.50 13.56
N GLY A 139 12.16 -40.01 13.83
CA GLY A 139 11.67 -39.76 15.18
C GLY A 139 10.15 -39.60 15.19
N ALA A 140 9.44 -40.58 15.75
CA ALA A 140 7.99 -40.59 15.85
C ALA A 140 7.49 -39.39 16.69
N GLY A 141 6.85 -38.43 16.03
CA GLY A 141 6.12 -37.33 16.64
C GLY A 141 4.66 -37.39 16.21
N VAL A 142 3.77 -37.61 17.18
CA VAL A 142 2.32 -37.63 16.99
C VAL A 142 1.85 -36.24 16.51
N LEU A 143 1.40 -36.15 15.27
CA LEU A 143 0.70 -34.98 14.73
C LEU A 143 -0.74 -35.01 15.22
N THR A 144 -1.03 -34.24 16.26
CA THR A 144 -2.42 -33.96 16.66
C THR A 144 -2.97 -32.87 15.75
N ALA A 145 -3.62 -33.26 14.66
CA ALA A 145 -4.38 -32.32 13.82
C ALA A 145 -5.66 -31.93 14.56
N THR A 146 -5.75 -30.68 15.01
CA THR A 146 -7.03 -30.11 15.49
C THR A 146 -7.75 -29.44 14.33
N THR A 147 -8.73 -30.14 13.79
CA THR A 147 -9.68 -29.60 12.80
C THR A 147 -10.65 -28.67 13.52
N LEU A 148 -10.58 -27.36 13.26
CA LEU A 148 -11.61 -26.40 13.66
C LEU A 148 -12.68 -26.35 12.56
N ALA A 149 -13.79 -27.04 12.80
CA ALA A 149 -15.00 -26.90 12.00
C ALA A 149 -15.76 -25.65 12.46
N LEU A 150 -15.98 -24.70 11.55
CA LEU A 150 -16.93 -23.59 11.75
C LEU A 150 -18.33 -24.07 11.34
N THR A 151 -19.19 -24.30 12.32
CA THR A 151 -20.65 -24.43 12.09
C THR A 151 -21.32 -23.09 12.37
N ASN A 152 -21.96 -22.53 11.35
CA ASN A 152 -22.83 -21.36 11.47
C ASN A 152 -24.10 -21.75 12.23
N GLY A 153 -24.44 -21.00 13.29
CA GLY A 153 -25.73 -21.16 13.97
C GLY A 153 -25.94 -20.24 15.17
N SER A 154 -26.65 -19.14 14.92
CA SER A 154 -27.47 -18.35 15.86
C SER A 154 -26.79 -17.36 16.83
N THR A 155 -27.32 -16.14 16.73
CA THR A 155 -27.33 -15.00 17.63
C THR A 155 -27.29 -15.32 19.13
N GLY A 156 -26.20 -14.91 19.78
CA GLY A 156 -26.09 -14.78 21.23
C GLY A 156 -24.76 -14.14 21.59
N ALA A 157 -24.78 -13.09 22.42
CA ALA A 157 -23.59 -12.41 22.88
C ALA A 157 -22.71 -13.38 23.70
N GLY A 158 -21.57 -13.79 23.12
CA GLY A 158 -20.58 -14.65 23.77
C GLY A 158 -19.35 -13.84 24.19
N THR A 159 -19.08 -13.80 25.48
CA THR A 159 -17.88 -13.22 26.08
C THR A 159 -16.68 -14.11 25.74
N LEU A 160 -15.64 -13.56 25.10
CA LEU A 160 -14.38 -14.25 24.87
C LEU A 160 -13.55 -14.24 26.17
N THR A 161 -13.54 -15.36 26.89
CA THR A 161 -12.64 -15.58 28.02
C THR A 161 -11.32 -16.13 27.49
N ALA A 162 -10.28 -15.32 27.46
CA ALA A 162 -8.92 -15.78 27.15
C ALA A 162 -8.35 -16.51 28.37
N THR A 163 -8.23 -17.83 28.30
CA THR A 163 -7.52 -18.62 29.31
C THR A 163 -6.02 -18.55 29.03
N THR A 164 -5.30 -17.74 29.81
CA THR A 164 -3.83 -17.72 29.81
C THR A 164 -3.32 -19.02 30.44
N LEU A 165 -2.69 -19.88 29.64
CA LEU A 165 -1.92 -21.01 30.13
C LEU A 165 -0.58 -20.50 30.69
N ALA A 166 -0.49 -20.44 32.01
CA ALA A 166 0.75 -20.18 32.73
C ALA A 166 1.65 -21.42 32.68
N LEU A 167 2.82 -21.28 32.06
CA LEU A 167 3.92 -22.25 32.21
C LEU A 167 4.59 -22.03 33.57
N THR A 168 4.17 -22.82 34.56
CA THR A 168 4.88 -22.95 35.84
C THR A 168 6.16 -23.74 35.65
N ASN A 169 7.32 -23.07 35.79
CA ASN A 169 8.62 -23.73 35.93
C ASN A 169 8.72 -24.37 37.32
N GLY A 170 8.63 -25.69 37.36
CA GLY A 170 8.83 -26.51 38.55
C GLY A 170 10.31 -26.55 38.94
N SER A 171 10.54 -26.24 40.22
CA SER A 171 11.82 -26.29 40.92
C SER A 171 12.23 -27.73 41.28
N SER A 172 13.54 -27.88 41.52
CA SER A 172 14.21 -28.91 42.34
C SER A 172 14.26 -30.37 41.81
N ARG A 173 15.47 -30.81 41.46
CA ARG A 173 15.89 -32.19 41.64
C ARG A 173 17.16 -32.24 42.48
N GLN A 174 17.01 -32.86 43.65
CA GLN A 174 18.08 -33.34 44.52
C GLN A 174 18.95 -34.37 43.79
N ALA A 175 20.25 -34.30 44.04
CA ALA A 175 21.22 -35.32 43.69
C ALA A 175 21.12 -36.52 44.66
N PRO A 176 21.36 -37.76 44.20
CA PRO A 176 21.79 -38.83 45.06
C PRO A 176 23.20 -39.33 44.69
N GLY A 177 23.95 -39.68 45.74
CA GLY A 177 24.78 -40.90 45.72
C GLY A 177 26.23 -40.74 45.30
N ALA A 178 27.10 -40.67 46.31
CA ALA A 178 28.51 -41.02 46.20
C ALA A 178 28.71 -42.52 45.90
N VAL A 179 29.66 -42.84 45.01
CA VAL A 179 30.36 -44.14 44.98
C VAL A 179 31.83 -43.88 44.62
N ALA A 180 32.72 -44.41 45.46
CA ALA A 180 34.16 -44.41 45.30
C ALA A 180 34.62 -45.42 44.23
N GLY A 181 35.69 -45.08 43.49
CA GLY A 181 36.38 -46.01 42.60
C GLY A 181 37.66 -45.39 42.04
N ALA A 182 38.80 -45.93 42.47
CA ALA A 182 40.15 -45.53 42.11
C ALA A 182 40.56 -45.99 40.70
N ALA A 183 41.39 -45.21 40.00
CA ALA A 183 42.48 -45.68 39.12
C ALA A 183 43.29 -44.50 38.52
N ASP A 184 44.60 -44.51 38.80
CA ASP A 184 45.74 -44.28 37.90
C ASP A 184 45.85 -43.02 37.01
N GLY A 185 46.64 -42.07 37.49
CA GLY A 185 47.95 -41.69 36.91
C GLY A 185 48.04 -41.16 35.48
N ILE A 186 48.06 -39.83 35.31
CA ILE A 186 48.84 -39.11 34.28
C ILE A 186 49.41 -37.81 34.90
N PRO A 187 50.72 -37.51 34.76
CA PRO A 187 51.32 -36.31 35.33
C PRO A 187 51.20 -35.08 34.40
N GLY A 188 50.81 -33.94 34.99
CA GLY A 188 51.42 -32.63 34.72
C GLY A 188 51.13 -31.93 33.38
N ALA A 189 50.04 -31.16 33.35
CA ALA A 189 49.99 -29.91 32.59
C ALA A 189 49.30 -28.85 33.46
N ASP A 190 50.12 -28.14 34.23
CA ASP A 190 49.76 -26.98 35.05
C ASP A 190 49.41 -25.80 34.13
N LEU A 191 48.15 -25.72 33.73
CA LEU A 191 47.54 -24.51 33.20
C LEU A 191 46.78 -23.85 34.36
N GLY A 192 47.49 -22.99 35.09
CA GLY A 192 46.96 -22.28 36.25
C GLY A 192 45.70 -21.45 35.94
N PRO A 193 44.86 -21.16 36.96
CA PRO A 193 43.61 -20.44 36.79
C PRO A 193 43.89 -18.94 36.68
N TYR A 194 44.18 -18.46 35.46
CA TYR A 194 44.27 -17.04 35.14
C TYR A 194 43.09 -16.58 34.26
N GLU A 195 41.88 -17.04 34.53
CA GLU A 195 40.69 -16.23 34.28
C GLU A 195 40.48 -15.32 35.49
N ARG A 196 41.38 -14.34 35.67
CA ARG A 196 41.04 -13.18 36.49
C ARG A 196 40.01 -12.40 35.69
N GLU A 197 38.76 -12.41 36.15
CA GLU A 197 37.78 -11.39 35.80
C GLU A 197 38.48 -10.03 35.87
N ALA A 198 38.73 -9.43 34.70
CA ALA A 198 39.36 -8.12 34.64
C ALA A 198 38.46 -7.17 35.44
N PRO A 199 39.00 -6.41 36.40
CA PRO A 199 38.20 -5.51 37.24
C PRO A 199 37.41 -4.59 36.32
N GLY A 200 36.08 -4.64 36.45
CA GLY A 200 35.15 -3.95 35.58
C GLY A 200 35.45 -2.46 35.55
N ILE A 201 36.19 -2.02 34.52
CA ILE A 201 36.40 -0.61 34.25
C ILE A 201 34.99 -0.09 33.91
N PRO A 202 34.41 0.83 34.71
CA PRO A 202 33.12 1.40 34.38
C PRO A 202 33.27 2.03 32.99
N SER A 203 32.57 1.48 32.00
CA SER A 203 32.67 2.00 30.63
C SER A 203 32.19 3.45 30.69
N ALA A 204 33.09 4.41 30.52
CA ALA A 204 32.74 5.82 30.51
C ALA A 204 31.60 6.02 29.50
N THR A 205 30.46 6.49 29.98
CA THR A 205 29.32 6.72 29.10
C THR A 205 29.63 7.91 28.19
N LYS A 206 29.42 7.72 26.89
CA LYS A 206 29.66 8.71 25.84
C LYS A 206 28.41 9.58 25.66
N ASN A 207 28.59 10.86 25.38
CA ASN A 207 27.50 11.74 24.98
C ASN A 207 27.20 11.56 23.48
N ILE A 208 25.97 11.14 23.14
CA ILE A 208 25.54 10.92 21.74
C ILE A 208 25.58 12.19 20.89
N ALA A 209 25.56 13.38 21.50
CA ALA A 209 25.63 14.65 20.78
C ALA A 209 26.89 14.74 19.89
N THR A 210 27.98 14.08 20.28
CA THR A 210 29.22 14.01 19.48
C THR A 210 29.11 13.15 18.23
N ASP A 211 28.16 12.21 18.19
CA ASP A 211 27.91 11.32 17.05
C ASP A 211 26.60 11.66 16.32
N TYR A 212 25.98 12.81 16.62
CA TYR A 212 24.67 13.20 16.08
C TYR A 212 24.68 13.26 14.55
N ASP A 213 25.62 14.02 13.97
CA ASP A 213 25.74 14.17 12.51
C ASP A 213 26.04 12.85 11.82
N PHE A 214 26.84 11.99 12.47
CA PHE A 214 27.13 10.66 11.95
C PHE A 214 25.90 9.76 11.97
N ALA A 215 25.10 9.78 13.04
CA ALA A 215 23.85 9.05 13.11
C ALA A 215 22.85 9.52 12.04
N LEU A 216 22.73 10.83 11.81
CA LEU A 216 21.91 11.38 10.73
C LEU A 216 22.42 10.97 9.35
N TYR A 217 23.73 11.06 9.13
CA TYR A 217 24.37 10.60 7.90
C TYR A 217 24.02 9.15 7.57
N LEU A 218 24.10 8.25 8.56
CA LEU A 218 23.72 6.84 8.37
C LEU A 218 22.24 6.70 7.97
N ILE A 219 21.35 7.46 8.59
CA ILE A 219 19.90 7.41 8.28
C ILE A 219 19.62 7.93 6.86
N ASP A 220 20.24 9.03 6.47
CA ASP A 220 20.04 9.70 5.19
C ASP A 220 20.65 8.91 4.01
N ASN A 221 21.70 8.13 4.25
CA ASN A 221 22.35 7.26 3.25
C ASN A 221 21.79 5.82 3.24
N ASP A 222 20.56 5.62 3.72
CA ASP A 222 19.86 4.33 3.77
C ASP A 222 20.55 3.24 4.63
N LEU A 223 21.51 3.60 5.48
CA LEU A 223 22.18 2.74 6.46
C LEU A 223 21.43 2.71 7.80
N LYS A 224 20.10 2.59 7.73
CA LYS A 224 19.18 2.76 8.89
C LYS A 224 19.38 1.70 9.96
N GLN A 225 19.79 0.49 9.59
CA GLN A 225 20.10 -0.59 10.54
C GLN A 225 21.36 -0.28 11.33
N ASP A 226 22.39 0.27 10.68
CA ASP A 226 23.63 0.68 11.33
C ASP A 226 23.40 1.88 12.24
N ALA A 227 22.56 2.83 11.80
CA ALA A 227 22.11 3.93 12.64
C ALA A 227 21.40 3.41 13.90
N LEU A 228 20.46 2.47 13.75
CA LEU A 228 19.77 1.86 14.89
C LEU A 228 20.75 1.15 15.83
N LYS A 229 21.71 0.40 15.28
CA LYS A 229 22.75 -0.30 16.05
C LYS A 229 23.62 0.69 16.84
N LEU A 230 24.02 1.80 16.22
CA LEU A 230 24.74 2.89 16.87
C LEU A 230 23.94 3.44 18.05
N VAL A 231 22.73 3.93 17.82
CA VAL A 231 21.93 4.62 18.85
C VAL A 231 21.37 3.67 19.93
N SER A 232 21.37 2.36 19.67
CA SER A 232 20.97 1.34 20.66
C SER A 232 22.12 0.90 21.55
N SER A 233 23.35 1.37 21.29
CA SER A 233 24.52 1.02 22.11
C SER A 233 24.33 1.47 23.56
N PRO A 234 24.60 0.61 24.56
CA PRO A 234 24.48 0.95 25.97
C PRO A 234 25.56 1.94 26.44
N CYS A 235 26.56 2.23 25.60
CA CYS A 235 27.62 3.19 25.95
C CYS A 235 27.15 4.64 25.98
N PHE A 236 25.96 4.96 25.45
CA PHE A 236 25.44 6.32 25.44
C PHE A 236 24.64 6.65 26.70
N THR A 237 24.91 7.82 27.28
CA THR A 237 24.10 8.37 28.38
C THR A 237 22.70 8.72 27.86
N PRO A 238 21.61 8.35 28.57
CA PRO A 238 20.26 8.77 28.21
C PRO A 238 20.15 10.29 28.08
N SER A 239 19.57 10.74 26.97
CA SER A 239 19.33 12.16 26.65
C SER A 239 18.15 12.28 25.70
N ASP A 240 17.59 13.48 25.60
CA ASP A 240 16.56 13.83 24.61
C ASP A 240 17.05 13.61 23.17
N THR A 241 18.31 13.93 22.89
CA THR A 241 18.99 13.69 21.62
C THR A 241 19.04 12.20 21.29
N LEU A 242 19.39 11.36 22.27
CA LEU A 242 19.41 9.90 22.09
C LEU A 242 18.00 9.35 21.82
N SER A 243 17.01 9.81 22.58
CA SER A 243 15.61 9.43 22.37
C SER A 243 15.11 9.86 20.99
N PHE A 244 15.43 11.07 20.55
CA PHE A 244 15.07 11.57 19.23
C PHE A 244 15.68 10.71 18.12
N LEU A 245 16.99 10.45 18.18
CA LEU A 245 17.68 9.63 17.18
C LEU A 245 17.15 8.18 17.15
N ARG A 246 16.82 7.60 18.32
CA ARG A 246 16.15 6.29 18.39
C ARG A 246 14.78 6.33 17.73
N GLY A 247 13.96 7.33 18.04
CA GLY A 247 12.67 7.53 17.40
C GLY A 247 12.80 7.67 15.88
N TRP A 248 13.75 8.49 15.43
CA TRP A 248 14.03 8.75 14.02
C TRP A 248 14.51 7.51 13.26
N ALA A 249 15.44 6.75 13.82
CA ALA A 249 15.91 5.50 13.23
C ALA A 249 14.78 4.46 13.11
N ASN A 250 14.01 4.25 14.19
CA ASN A 250 12.87 3.32 14.20
C ASN A 250 11.80 3.72 13.19
N TYR A 251 11.48 5.02 13.10
CA TYR A 251 10.52 5.55 12.14
C TYR A 251 10.98 5.28 10.69
N ASN A 252 12.26 5.49 10.38
CA ASN A 252 12.82 5.21 9.05
C ASN A 252 12.87 3.71 8.72
N LEU A 253 12.95 2.84 9.74
CA LEU A 253 12.82 1.38 9.63
C LEU A 253 11.36 0.89 9.63
N LYS A 254 10.37 1.80 9.69
CA LYS A 254 8.94 1.49 9.80
C LYS A 254 8.56 0.71 11.07
N GLN A 255 9.38 0.79 12.11
CA GLN A 255 9.12 0.26 13.44
C GLN A 255 8.28 1.28 14.25
N LEU A 256 7.03 1.46 13.81
CA LEU A 256 6.14 2.52 14.28
C LEU A 256 5.89 2.52 15.81
N PRO A 257 5.65 1.37 16.48
CA PRO A 257 5.42 1.36 17.92
C PRO A 257 6.59 1.92 18.73
N GLN A 258 7.82 1.50 18.39
CA GLN A 258 9.06 1.95 19.02
C GLN A 258 9.32 3.42 18.72
N ALA A 259 9.14 3.83 17.46
CA ALA A 259 9.28 5.22 17.06
C ALA A 259 8.38 6.15 17.87
N ARG A 260 7.09 5.79 18.00
CA ARG A 260 6.11 6.52 18.81
C ARG A 260 6.55 6.64 20.27
N GLN A 261 6.96 5.52 20.88
CA GLN A 261 7.40 5.50 22.27
C GLN A 261 8.58 6.45 22.51
N TYR A 262 9.60 6.43 21.64
CA TYR A 262 10.75 7.31 21.77
C TYR A 262 10.40 8.78 21.54
N PHE A 263 9.58 9.09 20.53
CA PHE A 263 9.14 10.47 20.29
C PHE A 263 8.30 11.02 21.46
N GLN A 264 7.44 10.20 22.07
CA GLN A 264 6.64 10.60 23.23
C GLN A 264 7.46 10.77 24.52
N SER A 265 8.68 10.21 24.58
CA SER A 265 9.55 10.35 25.76
C SER A 265 10.31 11.68 25.83
N ILE A 266 10.23 12.51 24.78
CA ILE A 266 10.99 13.76 24.68
C ILE A 266 10.24 14.87 25.42
N PRO A 267 10.88 15.57 26.37
CA PRO A 267 10.23 16.58 27.20
C PRO A 267 9.93 17.86 26.42
N LYS A 268 8.97 18.67 26.89
CA LYS A 268 8.50 19.90 26.23
C LYS A 268 9.60 20.96 26.06
N GLU A 269 10.57 20.95 26.97
CA GLU A 269 11.69 21.90 27.02
C GLU A 269 12.80 21.53 26.03
N SER A 270 12.76 20.34 25.42
CA SER A 270 13.76 19.88 24.46
C SER A 270 13.64 20.62 23.12
N PHE A 271 14.78 20.92 22.52
CA PHE A 271 14.85 21.40 21.13
C PHE A 271 14.16 20.45 20.12
N PHE A 272 14.10 19.14 20.44
CA PHE A 272 13.48 18.14 19.58
C PHE A 272 11.97 17.96 19.82
N TYR A 273 11.37 18.68 20.77
CA TYR A 273 9.99 18.46 21.19
C TYR A 273 9.01 18.61 20.03
N ASP A 274 9.03 19.75 19.34
CA ASP A 274 8.11 20.06 18.25
C ASP A 274 8.13 18.95 17.19
N ARG A 275 9.32 18.68 16.64
CA ARG A 275 9.52 17.63 15.65
C ARG A 275 8.98 16.28 16.16
N SER A 276 9.29 15.92 17.39
CA SER A 276 8.85 14.65 17.99
C SER A 276 7.34 14.56 18.17
N LEU A 277 6.68 15.65 18.60
CA LEU A 277 5.23 15.72 18.73
C LEU A 277 4.54 15.45 17.39
N PHE A 278 4.95 16.17 16.35
CA PHE A 278 4.34 16.06 15.02
C PHE A 278 4.59 14.71 14.34
N TYR A 279 5.82 14.17 14.44
CA TYR A 279 6.12 12.83 13.94
C TYR A 279 5.38 11.75 14.74
N SER A 280 5.30 11.88 16.07
CA SER A 280 4.53 10.94 16.91
C SER A 280 3.04 10.94 16.56
N ALA A 281 2.46 12.10 16.26
CA ALA A 281 1.09 12.21 15.81
C ALA A 281 0.85 11.50 14.47
N ALA A 282 1.71 11.72 13.47
CA ALA A 282 1.62 11.02 12.18
C ALA A 282 1.82 9.50 12.33
N VAL A 283 2.78 9.08 13.16
CA VAL A 283 3.01 7.66 13.47
C VAL A 283 1.79 7.04 14.15
N SER A 284 1.17 7.74 15.11
CA SER A 284 -0.03 7.27 15.81
C SER A 284 -1.20 7.09 14.82
N ALA A 285 -1.38 8.05 13.90
CA ALA A 285 -2.39 7.95 12.85
C ALA A 285 -2.15 6.72 11.95
N HIS A 286 -0.91 6.45 11.53
CA HIS A 286 -0.58 5.24 10.77
C HIS A 286 -0.83 3.93 11.53
N MET A 287 -0.84 3.98 12.86
CA MET A 287 -1.19 2.83 13.71
C MET A 287 -2.71 2.71 13.98
N GLY A 288 -3.53 3.60 13.41
CA GLY A 288 -4.98 3.65 13.67
C GLY A 288 -5.35 4.35 14.99
N ASP A 289 -4.39 4.96 15.68
CA ASP A 289 -4.62 5.72 16.91
C ASP A 289 -4.78 7.20 16.58
N PHE A 290 -6.03 7.61 16.40
CA PHE A 290 -6.38 8.98 16.02
C PHE A 290 -6.74 9.88 17.20
N THR A 291 -6.85 9.33 18.41
CA THR A 291 -7.36 10.05 19.59
C THR A 291 -6.23 10.53 20.49
N THR A 292 -5.25 9.67 20.78
CA THR A 292 -4.10 9.99 21.63
C THR A 292 -3.34 11.26 21.19
N PRO A 293 -2.99 11.46 19.90
CA PRO A 293 -2.20 12.63 19.50
C PRO A 293 -2.97 13.96 19.56
N VAL A 294 -4.31 13.93 19.62
CA VAL A 294 -5.15 15.15 19.58
C VAL A 294 -4.91 16.03 20.81
N ALA A 295 -4.77 15.45 22.01
CA ALA A 295 -4.55 16.23 23.22
C ALA A 295 -3.20 16.96 23.18
N GLY A 296 -2.14 16.26 22.74
CA GLY A 296 -0.80 16.84 22.57
C GLY A 296 -0.82 18.00 21.58
N LEU A 297 -1.38 17.78 20.39
CA LEU A 297 -1.52 18.82 19.36
C LEU A 297 -2.38 19.99 19.82
N LYS A 298 -3.52 19.78 20.49
CA LYS A 298 -4.35 20.89 21.00
C LYS A 298 -3.65 21.74 22.05
N SER A 299 -2.76 21.13 22.84
CA SER A 299 -1.95 21.85 23.84
C SER A 299 -0.69 22.52 23.28
N TYR A 300 -0.44 22.39 21.97
CA TYR A 300 0.74 22.94 21.33
C TYR A 300 0.59 24.45 21.07
N ASP A 301 1.53 25.21 21.61
CA ASP A 301 1.62 26.67 21.61
C ASP A 301 2.87 27.22 20.91
N GLY A 302 3.64 26.35 20.24
CA GLY A 302 4.84 26.72 19.50
C GLY A 302 4.56 27.34 18.11
N PRO A 303 5.61 27.61 17.31
CA PRO A 303 5.49 28.37 16.06
C PRO A 303 4.75 27.64 14.93
N TYR A 304 4.68 26.30 14.95
CA TYR A 304 4.11 25.49 13.87
C TYR A 304 2.58 25.32 13.98
N THR A 305 1.85 26.42 14.20
CA THR A 305 0.39 26.39 14.40
C THR A 305 -0.39 25.91 13.17
N GLU A 306 0.02 26.31 11.96
CA GLU A 306 -0.60 25.86 10.70
C GLU A 306 -0.42 24.35 10.49
N LEU A 307 0.77 23.81 10.77
CA LEU A 307 1.03 22.37 10.73
C LEU A 307 0.22 21.60 11.79
N ARG A 308 0.06 22.17 12.99
CA ARG A 308 -0.81 21.61 14.05
C ARG A 308 -2.24 21.51 13.56
N ASP A 309 -2.75 22.57 12.96
CA ASP A 309 -4.13 22.63 12.49
C ASP A 309 -4.36 21.70 11.28
N LEU A 310 -3.37 21.56 10.40
CA LEU A 310 -3.36 20.55 9.34
C LEU A 310 -3.47 19.12 9.91
N GLN A 311 -2.63 18.76 10.88
CA GLN A 311 -2.67 17.43 11.48
C GLN A 311 -3.96 17.18 12.27
N LEU A 312 -4.45 18.16 13.02
CA LEU A 312 -5.74 18.07 13.72
C LEU A 312 -6.89 17.87 12.73
N SER A 313 -6.88 18.58 11.60
CA SER A 313 -7.86 18.42 10.53
C SER A 313 -7.82 17.02 9.92
N GLY A 314 -6.63 16.51 9.60
CA GLY A 314 -6.50 15.15 9.07
C GLY A 314 -6.93 14.08 10.08
N LEU A 315 -6.57 14.22 11.35
CA LEU A 315 -7.05 13.32 12.42
C LEU A 315 -8.57 13.38 12.59
N ALA A 316 -9.19 14.55 12.41
CA ALA A 316 -10.64 14.69 12.44
C ALA A 316 -11.32 13.93 11.29
N LEU A 317 -10.78 14.00 10.06
CA LEU A 317 -11.30 13.23 8.93
C LEU A 317 -11.16 11.72 9.13
N LEU A 318 -10.04 11.26 9.70
CA LEU A 318 -9.81 9.84 10.01
C LEU A 318 -10.73 9.31 11.12
N ARG A 319 -11.20 10.20 12.01
CA ARG A 319 -12.17 9.89 13.07
C ARG A 319 -13.64 10.03 12.64
N ASP A 320 -13.89 10.40 11.39
CA ASP A 320 -15.20 10.79 10.89
C ASP A 320 -15.88 11.91 11.72
N ASP A 321 -15.10 12.91 12.15
CA ASP A 321 -15.54 14.03 13.00
C ASP A 321 -15.58 15.35 12.21
N PRO A 322 -16.68 15.66 11.48
CA PRO A 322 -16.75 16.80 10.59
C PRO A 322 -16.72 18.15 11.32
N GLU A 323 -17.16 18.20 12.58
CA GLU A 323 -17.15 19.44 13.36
C GLU A 323 -15.73 19.75 13.86
N ALA A 324 -14.99 18.73 14.32
CA ALA A 324 -13.57 18.92 14.62
C ALA A 324 -12.76 19.32 13.39
N PHE A 325 -13.10 18.81 12.20
CA PHE A 325 -12.47 19.24 10.95
C PHE A 325 -12.72 20.72 10.68
N LYS A 326 -13.98 21.18 10.73
CA LYS A 326 -14.30 22.60 10.51
C LYS A 326 -13.59 23.51 11.50
N GLN A 327 -13.50 23.08 12.76
CA GLN A 327 -12.81 23.85 13.80
C GLN A 327 -11.31 23.99 13.48
N ALA A 328 -10.64 22.90 13.11
CA ALA A 328 -9.21 22.90 12.84
C ALA A 328 -8.86 23.54 11.48
N SER A 329 -9.66 23.32 10.44
CA SER A 329 -9.43 23.87 9.10
C SER A 329 -9.76 25.36 8.97
N GLY A 330 -10.47 25.95 9.95
CA GLY A 330 -10.80 27.37 9.94
C GLY A 330 -9.61 28.32 9.99
N SER A 331 -8.42 27.82 10.36
CA SER A 331 -7.16 28.58 10.39
C SER A 331 -6.25 28.34 9.17
N PHE A 332 -6.68 27.54 8.19
CA PHE A 332 -5.89 27.32 6.96
C PHE A 332 -5.65 28.64 6.24
N ALA A 333 -4.38 29.01 6.11
CA ALA A 333 -3.98 30.26 5.48
C ALA A 333 -3.67 30.06 3.99
N PHE A 334 -3.36 28.83 3.56
CA PHE A 334 -2.99 28.48 2.18
C PHE A 334 -1.80 29.28 1.64
N ASN A 335 -0.97 29.81 2.52
CA ASN A 335 0.16 30.67 2.17
C ASN A 335 1.51 29.94 2.23
N ASP A 336 1.62 28.91 3.08
CA ASP A 336 2.85 28.11 3.15
C ASP A 336 2.87 27.07 2.02
N PHE A 337 3.83 27.22 1.11
CA PHE A 337 4.05 26.30 0.00
C PHE A 337 4.26 24.84 0.46
N ALA A 338 4.79 24.62 1.67
CA ALA A 338 4.98 23.30 2.23
C ALA A 338 3.67 22.62 2.66
N LEU A 339 2.62 23.40 2.95
CA LEU A 339 1.36 22.94 3.54
C LEU A 339 0.16 23.07 2.61
N GLN A 340 0.15 24.07 1.74
CA GLN A 340 -0.99 24.47 0.91
C GLN A 340 -1.63 23.30 0.13
N GLU A 341 -0.83 22.44 -0.49
CA GLU A 341 -1.35 21.28 -1.25
C GLU A 341 -2.06 20.27 -0.34
N ALA A 342 -1.51 20.04 0.85
CA ALA A 342 -2.12 19.16 1.84
C ALA A 342 -3.45 19.75 2.35
N GLU A 343 -3.48 21.05 2.66
CA GLU A 343 -4.70 21.76 3.08
C GLU A 343 -5.80 21.65 2.02
N HIS A 344 -5.50 21.98 0.75
CA HIS A 344 -6.46 21.84 -0.35
C HIS A 344 -6.96 20.40 -0.52
N THR A 345 -6.06 19.42 -0.38
CA THR A 345 -6.43 18.01 -0.47
C THR A 345 -7.39 17.61 0.66
N LEU A 346 -7.12 18.01 1.90
CA LEU A 346 -7.98 17.72 3.03
C LEU A 346 -9.37 18.39 2.89
N CYS A 347 -9.43 19.64 2.44
CA CYS A 347 -10.69 20.31 2.11
C CYS A 347 -11.46 19.59 0.99
N GLY A 348 -10.78 19.16 -0.07
CA GLY A 348 -11.40 18.40 -1.16
C GLY A 348 -11.96 17.05 -0.70
N ILE A 349 -11.27 16.37 0.22
CA ILE A 349 -11.75 15.13 0.84
C ILE A 349 -12.97 15.41 1.71
N TYR A 350 -12.93 16.46 2.54
CA TYR A 350 -14.06 16.90 3.35
C TYR A 350 -15.31 17.15 2.50
N ASP A 351 -15.18 17.96 1.44
CA ASP A 351 -16.27 18.25 0.51
C ASP A 351 -16.80 16.99 -0.15
N SER A 352 -15.91 16.09 -0.58
CA SER A 352 -16.32 14.83 -1.19
C SER A 352 -17.02 13.88 -0.23
N ARG A 353 -16.74 13.94 1.07
CA ARG A 353 -17.23 13.00 2.08
C ARG A 353 -18.52 13.49 2.74
N TYR A 354 -18.62 14.78 3.05
CA TYR A 354 -19.71 15.33 3.86
C TYR A 354 -20.62 16.29 3.11
N VAL A 355 -20.13 16.97 2.07
CA VAL A 355 -20.94 17.90 1.28
C VAL A 355 -21.56 17.18 0.07
N LYS A 356 -20.76 16.40 -0.65
CA LYS A 356 -21.22 15.58 -1.78
C LYS A 356 -21.84 14.29 -1.27
N ARG A 357 -23.02 13.96 -1.78
CA ARG A 357 -23.73 12.73 -1.39
C ARG A 357 -23.05 11.52 -2.01
N ALA A 358 -22.71 10.52 -1.19
CA ALA A 358 -22.25 9.23 -1.66
C ALA A 358 -23.30 8.57 -2.58
N LYS A 359 -22.84 7.71 -3.49
CA LYS A 359 -23.74 7.00 -4.40
C LYS A 359 -24.64 6.05 -3.59
N SER A 360 -25.96 6.13 -3.77
CA SER A 360 -26.89 5.25 -3.05
C SER A 360 -26.93 3.83 -3.62
N PRO A 361 -26.68 2.77 -2.81
CA PRO A 361 -26.85 1.37 -3.23
C PRO A 361 -28.29 1.02 -3.59
N ALA A 362 -29.28 1.63 -2.92
CA ALA A 362 -30.70 1.39 -3.19
C ALA A 362 -31.11 1.93 -4.57
N VAL A 363 -30.63 3.12 -4.94
CA VAL A 363 -30.86 3.69 -6.28
C VAL A 363 -30.26 2.78 -7.35
N ALA A 364 -29.08 2.20 -7.10
CA ALA A 364 -28.46 1.26 -8.03
C ALA A 364 -29.26 -0.04 -8.18
N ALA A 365 -29.79 -0.58 -7.09
CA ALA A 365 -30.66 -1.74 -7.12
C ALA A 365 -31.95 -1.47 -7.91
N ILE A 366 -32.62 -0.34 -7.64
CA ILE A 366 -33.83 0.08 -8.36
C ILE A 366 -33.53 0.28 -9.84
N ALA A 367 -32.43 0.96 -10.19
CA ALA A 367 -32.02 1.14 -11.58
C ALA A 367 -31.83 -0.23 -12.28
N SER A 368 -31.18 -1.18 -11.61
CA SER A 368 -31.01 -2.54 -12.13
C SER A 368 -32.29 -3.37 -12.17
N ALA A 369 -33.28 -3.03 -11.34
CA ALA A 369 -34.61 -3.62 -11.36
C ALA A 369 -35.51 -3.05 -12.46
N ILE A 370 -35.11 -1.96 -13.13
CA ILE A 370 -35.76 -1.45 -14.34
C ILE A 370 -35.01 -1.97 -15.57
N ILE A 371 -33.68 -1.83 -15.56
CA ILE A 371 -32.80 -2.23 -16.67
C ILE A 371 -31.65 -3.06 -16.08
N PRO A 372 -31.57 -4.38 -16.37
CA PRO A 372 -30.49 -5.23 -15.85
C PRO A 372 -29.11 -4.61 -16.09
N GLY A 373 -28.33 -4.44 -15.02
CA GLY A 373 -26.98 -3.88 -15.09
C GLY A 373 -26.86 -2.36 -15.01
N ALA A 374 -27.96 -1.60 -15.08
CA ALA A 374 -27.91 -0.13 -15.02
C ALA A 374 -27.30 0.41 -13.71
N GLY A 375 -27.54 -0.27 -12.57
CA GLY A 375 -26.91 0.08 -11.31
C GLY A 375 -25.38 -0.11 -11.29
N LYS A 376 -24.84 -1.06 -12.07
CA LYS A 376 -23.38 -1.22 -12.25
C LYS A 376 -22.81 -0.08 -13.09
N ILE A 377 -23.53 0.36 -14.13
CA ILE A 377 -23.15 1.55 -14.91
C ILE A 377 -23.13 2.80 -14.02
N TYR A 378 -24.14 2.95 -13.15
CA TYR A 378 -24.18 4.01 -12.15
C TYR A 378 -22.98 3.97 -11.17
N ALA A 379 -22.51 2.77 -10.81
CA ALA A 379 -21.27 2.59 -10.05
C ALA A 379 -19.99 2.95 -10.83
N GLY A 380 -20.09 3.28 -12.12
CA GLY A 380 -18.95 3.55 -13.01
C GLY A 380 -18.40 2.30 -13.72
N LYS A 381 -19.07 1.15 -13.56
CA LYS A 381 -18.65 -0.13 -14.12
C LYS A 381 -19.40 -0.44 -15.41
N LEU A 382 -19.09 0.30 -16.46
CA LEU A 382 -19.79 0.21 -17.74
C LEU A 382 -19.76 -1.21 -18.34
N GLY A 383 -18.58 -1.83 -18.38
CA GLY A 383 -18.40 -3.18 -18.95
C GLY A 383 -19.21 -4.25 -18.22
N GLU A 384 -19.23 -4.24 -16.88
CA GLU A 384 -20.03 -5.20 -16.08
C GLU A 384 -21.54 -4.94 -16.21
N GLY A 385 -21.94 -3.69 -16.45
CA GLY A 385 -23.34 -3.32 -16.67
C GLY A 385 -23.87 -3.76 -18.03
N VAL A 386 -23.10 -3.53 -19.09
CA VAL A 386 -23.48 -3.92 -20.46
C VAL A 386 -23.52 -5.44 -20.61
N SER A 387 -22.55 -6.17 -20.04
CA SER A 387 -22.54 -7.63 -20.08
C SER A 387 -23.74 -8.23 -19.34
N ALA A 388 -24.09 -7.67 -18.18
CA ALA A 388 -25.28 -8.04 -17.42
C ALA A 388 -26.57 -7.84 -18.23
N PHE A 389 -26.70 -6.71 -18.92
CA PHE A 389 -27.84 -6.41 -19.79
C PHE A 389 -27.96 -7.42 -20.93
N LEU A 390 -26.87 -7.64 -21.68
CA LEU A 390 -26.87 -8.54 -22.83
C LEU A 390 -27.18 -9.98 -22.42
N LEU A 391 -26.54 -10.47 -21.35
CA LEU A 391 -26.75 -11.83 -20.90
C LEU A 391 -28.19 -12.08 -20.45
N THR A 392 -28.74 -11.21 -19.59
CA THR A 392 -30.14 -11.32 -19.16
C THR A 392 -31.11 -11.10 -20.32
N GLY A 393 -30.79 -10.20 -21.25
CA GLY A 393 -31.58 -9.93 -22.44
C GLY A 393 -31.66 -11.13 -23.39
N VAL A 394 -30.56 -11.85 -23.61
CA VAL A 394 -30.53 -13.07 -24.44
C VAL A 394 -31.45 -14.14 -23.85
N PHE A 395 -31.35 -14.43 -22.54
CA PHE A 395 -32.25 -15.40 -21.91
C PHE A 395 -33.71 -14.93 -21.96
N GLY A 396 -33.98 -13.65 -21.72
CA GLY A 396 -35.32 -13.07 -21.86
C GLY A 396 -35.89 -13.22 -23.28
N ALA A 397 -35.07 -12.99 -24.31
CA ALA A 397 -35.47 -13.15 -25.70
C ALA A 397 -35.78 -14.61 -26.05
N ILE A 398 -34.93 -15.55 -25.62
CA ILE A 398 -35.15 -17.00 -25.81
C ILE A 398 -36.46 -17.44 -25.13
N THR A 399 -36.68 -17.00 -23.88
CA THR A 399 -37.92 -17.30 -23.14
C THR A 399 -39.15 -16.73 -23.84
N ALA A 400 -39.09 -15.47 -24.31
CA ALA A 400 -40.20 -14.84 -25.01
C ALA A 400 -40.54 -15.56 -26.33
N GLU A 401 -39.53 -15.96 -27.10
CA GLU A 401 -39.72 -16.71 -28.34
C GLU A 401 -40.41 -18.06 -28.10
N HIS A 402 -39.95 -18.83 -27.12
CA HIS A 402 -40.56 -20.13 -26.78
C HIS A 402 -41.94 -19.97 -26.13
N TRP A 403 -42.18 -18.92 -25.35
CA TRP A 403 -43.50 -18.62 -24.80
C TRP A 403 -44.53 -18.45 -25.91
N VAL A 404 -44.20 -17.69 -26.96
CA VAL A 404 -45.10 -17.43 -28.09
C VAL A 404 -45.32 -18.67 -28.95
N LYS A 405 -44.29 -19.49 -29.15
CA LYS A 405 -44.36 -20.67 -30.04
C LYS A 405 -44.94 -21.92 -29.37
N ASP A 406 -44.44 -22.23 -28.18
CA ASP A 406 -44.64 -23.51 -27.51
C ASP A 406 -45.53 -23.39 -26.24
N GLY A 407 -45.82 -22.15 -25.82
CA GLY A 407 -46.61 -21.83 -24.63
C GLY A 407 -45.80 -21.75 -23.33
N PRO A 408 -46.40 -21.27 -22.23
CA PRO A 408 -45.72 -21.04 -20.96
C PRO A 408 -45.37 -22.34 -20.19
N ALA A 409 -46.10 -23.43 -20.43
CA ALA A 409 -45.89 -24.71 -19.74
C ALA A 409 -44.77 -25.56 -20.38
N ASN A 410 -44.21 -25.13 -21.52
CA ASN A 410 -43.17 -25.88 -22.19
C ASN A 410 -41.82 -25.74 -21.46
N TRP A 411 -41.08 -26.84 -21.31
CA TRP A 411 -39.77 -26.83 -20.67
C TRP A 411 -38.78 -25.86 -21.36
N LYS A 412 -38.89 -25.68 -22.68
CA LYS A 412 -38.07 -24.74 -23.47
C LYS A 412 -38.34 -23.26 -23.12
N THR A 413 -39.49 -22.97 -22.52
CA THR A 413 -39.82 -21.65 -21.97
C THR A 413 -39.34 -21.55 -20.52
N ILE A 414 -39.61 -22.59 -19.72
CA ILE A 414 -39.35 -22.61 -18.27
C ILE A 414 -37.85 -22.53 -17.97
N VAL A 415 -37.02 -23.35 -18.60
CA VAL A 415 -35.58 -23.43 -18.30
C VAL A 415 -34.86 -22.09 -18.54
N PRO A 416 -34.89 -21.49 -19.74
CA PRO A 416 -34.26 -20.18 -19.96
C PRO A 416 -34.94 -19.08 -19.15
N GLY A 417 -36.24 -19.20 -18.84
CA GLY A 417 -36.97 -18.25 -18.00
C GLY A 417 -36.45 -18.22 -16.58
N LEU A 418 -36.24 -19.40 -15.97
CA LEU A 418 -35.66 -19.54 -14.64
C LEU A 418 -34.21 -19.02 -14.61
N LEU A 419 -33.40 -19.36 -15.62
CA LEU A 419 -32.04 -18.84 -15.74
C LEU A 419 -32.02 -17.32 -15.89
N GLY A 420 -32.85 -16.77 -16.77
CA GLY A 420 -33.01 -15.33 -16.96
C GLY A 420 -33.45 -14.63 -15.68
N ALA A 421 -34.43 -15.18 -14.96
CA ALA A 421 -34.90 -14.66 -13.68
C ALA A 421 -33.81 -14.69 -12.60
N PHE A 422 -33.06 -15.80 -12.52
CA PHE A 422 -31.93 -15.91 -11.58
C PHE A 422 -30.85 -14.87 -11.88
N LEU A 423 -30.46 -14.72 -13.15
CA LEU A 423 -29.51 -13.70 -13.59
C LEU A 423 -30.02 -12.28 -13.34
N TYR A 424 -31.32 -12.04 -13.52
CA TYR A 424 -31.97 -10.76 -13.25
C TYR A 424 -31.86 -10.37 -11.78
N ILE A 425 -32.24 -11.26 -10.87
CA ILE A 425 -32.12 -11.05 -9.41
C ILE A 425 -30.66 -10.85 -9.03
N GLY A 426 -29.75 -11.67 -9.58
CA GLY A 426 -28.31 -11.53 -9.39
C GLY A 426 -27.78 -10.17 -9.82
N ASN A 427 -28.30 -9.60 -10.91
CA ASN A 427 -27.91 -8.26 -11.38
C ASN A 427 -28.38 -7.14 -10.45
N ILE A 428 -29.57 -7.25 -9.85
CA ILE A 428 -30.05 -6.29 -8.83
C ILE A 428 -29.13 -6.32 -7.61
N TYR A 429 -28.90 -7.52 -7.05
CA TYR A 429 -28.02 -7.69 -5.88
C TYR A 429 -26.58 -7.26 -6.17
N GLY A 430 -26.04 -7.66 -7.32
CA GLY A 430 -24.68 -7.29 -7.73
C GLY A 430 -24.51 -5.77 -7.93
N SER A 431 -25.58 -5.06 -8.30
CA SER A 431 -25.56 -3.60 -8.44
C SER A 431 -25.55 -2.88 -7.10
N TYR A 432 -26.36 -3.36 -6.15
CA TYR A 432 -26.32 -2.89 -4.77
C TYR A 432 -24.90 -3.04 -4.19
N MET A 433 -24.33 -4.25 -4.32
CA MET A 433 -23.00 -4.55 -3.80
C MET A 433 -21.91 -3.72 -4.48
N SER A 434 -22.00 -3.52 -5.81
CA SER A 434 -21.01 -2.73 -6.57
C SER A 434 -20.91 -1.28 -6.08
N VAL A 435 -22.03 -0.64 -5.74
CA VAL A 435 -22.02 0.71 -5.18
C VAL A 435 -21.52 0.72 -3.73
N SER A 436 -21.88 -0.28 -2.93
CA SER A 436 -21.37 -0.40 -1.56
C SER A 436 -19.85 -0.53 -1.54
N ILE A 437 -19.29 -1.40 -2.39
CA ILE A 437 -17.84 -1.57 -2.54
C ILE A 437 -17.20 -0.28 -3.08
N TYR A 438 -17.82 0.38 -4.05
CA TYR A 438 -17.32 1.67 -4.57
C TYR A 438 -17.20 2.72 -3.45
N ASN A 439 -18.23 2.87 -2.61
CA ASN A 439 -18.21 3.83 -1.51
C ASN A 439 -17.16 3.47 -0.45
N SER A 440 -16.99 2.18 -0.13
CA SER A 440 -15.96 1.71 0.79
C SER A 440 -14.57 2.01 0.26
N ASN A 441 -14.28 1.62 -0.99
CA ASN A 441 -12.99 1.87 -1.63
C ASN A 441 -12.67 3.36 -1.73
N LEU A 442 -13.69 4.20 -2.00
CA LEU A 442 -13.53 5.64 -2.02
C LEU A 442 -13.14 6.18 -0.63
N LYS A 443 -13.78 5.69 0.44
CA LYS A 443 -13.43 6.06 1.82
C LYS A 443 -11.99 5.63 2.16
N ASP A 444 -11.62 4.39 1.86
CA ASP A 444 -10.28 3.86 2.15
C ASP A 444 -9.18 4.64 1.39
N ALA A 445 -9.45 4.99 0.12
CA ALA A 445 -8.55 5.81 -0.69
C ALA A 445 -8.40 7.22 -0.12
N GLN A 446 -9.49 7.82 0.35
CA GLN A 446 -9.47 9.12 1.02
C GLN A 446 -8.71 9.05 2.36
N ASP A 447 -8.94 8.06 3.20
CA ASP A 447 -8.24 7.91 4.48
C ASP A 447 -6.73 7.74 4.28
N THR A 448 -6.36 6.95 3.26
CA THR A 448 -4.97 6.80 2.82
C THR A 448 -4.38 8.14 2.36
N ALA A 449 -5.13 8.92 1.58
CA ALA A 449 -4.70 10.24 1.13
C ALA A 449 -4.54 11.22 2.32
N VAL A 450 -5.44 11.19 3.31
CA VAL A 450 -5.31 11.99 4.53
C VAL A 450 -4.02 11.64 5.26
N LEU A 451 -3.75 10.35 5.49
CA LEU A 451 -2.52 9.87 6.15
C LEU A 451 -1.25 10.37 5.46
N TYR A 452 -1.22 10.38 4.12
CA TYR A 452 -0.08 10.92 3.38
C TYR A 452 0.04 12.44 3.53
N ASN A 453 -1.07 13.17 3.45
CA ASN A 453 -1.06 14.63 3.48
C ASN A 453 -0.76 15.22 4.86
N ILE A 454 -1.04 14.52 5.97
CA ILE A 454 -0.59 14.95 7.30
C ILE A 454 0.89 14.64 7.58
N HIS A 455 1.51 13.82 6.74
CA HIS A 455 2.84 13.28 6.95
C HIS A 455 3.88 13.97 6.04
N ILE A 456 3.62 14.07 4.74
CA ILE A 456 4.57 14.63 3.77
C ILE A 456 5.10 16.02 4.19
N PRO A 457 4.27 16.97 4.66
CA PRO A 457 4.75 18.30 5.03
C PRO A 457 5.76 18.29 6.18
N LEU A 458 5.75 17.28 7.05
CA LEU A 458 6.73 17.15 8.15
C LEU A 458 8.18 17.14 7.65
N ARG A 459 8.42 16.64 6.45
CA ARG A 459 9.76 16.63 5.84
C ARG A 459 10.15 17.97 5.26
N SER A 460 9.20 18.82 4.93
CA SER A 460 9.48 20.15 4.39
C SER A 460 9.65 21.17 5.52
N VAL A 461 8.82 21.06 6.57
CA VAL A 461 8.85 21.98 7.72
C VAL A 461 10.09 21.76 8.60
N PHE A 462 10.49 20.51 8.84
CA PHE A 462 11.62 20.17 9.73
C PHE A 462 12.93 19.84 9.00
N LYS A 463 13.18 20.51 7.87
CA LYS A 463 14.37 20.28 7.03
C LYS A 463 15.63 20.88 7.61
#